data_AF-A0A3D1R937-F1
#
_entry.id   AF-A0A3D1R937-F1
#
_cell.length_a   1.000
_cell.length_b   1.000
_cell.length_c   1.000
_cell.angle_alpha   90.00
_cell.angle_beta   90.00
_cell.angle_gamma   90.00
#
_symmetry.space_group_name_H-M   'P 1'
#
loop_
_entity.id
_entity.type
_entity.pdbx_description
1 polymer ?
#
loop_
_entity_poly.entity_id
_entity_poly.type
_entity_poly.pdbx_seq_one_letter_code
_entity_poly.pdbx_strand_id
1 'polypeptide(L)'
;MIINIYCQALGITPPKLKAVAGHREANTFALLLVALLERGEAMSLADVAARFEEAGIAERSRALLSLQCCQPGRPPVYREGDLYHLDPHDAELDLWAFRLGLRPPKVARIPPKVVEETPRPAPETALTFSELDEAWKDASLLSWSARRLAVAVLDAHGGSLTPAEVVSAVTARTKWHGLKEDAAKFKRHGSAVDVLADGRWAIAASADATVKQARAAVRDRIAVVRRYAAMRTDPTVIEQQRAEWEKKRAAHGAELASLSRALLVVFPPHRPKAAALLDVGEHAITTFVGGELAALPMRLASYDILGGVEVRGSLRALGFAPGERRLAELGPPQKTTKLNRRGRTLKITTALLVQGSCGIGKPFGDEKKLAEFLAKGELTKLRRRLEADVKSLYALYEYGRLHGVVRLRWGFLDERIPAPWVHHDEPVLYDIKRSALAMNVPL
;
A
#
# COMPACT_ATOMS: atom_id res chain seq x y z
N MET A 1 19.86 27.28 14.48
CA MET A 1 18.53 26.62 14.45
C MET A 1 18.80 25.17 14.09
N ILE A 2 18.54 24.21 14.98
CA ILE A 2 18.80 22.78 14.71
C ILE A 2 17.82 22.35 13.61
N ILE A 3 18.34 21.82 12.51
CA ILE A 3 17.54 21.34 11.38
C ILE A 3 16.88 20.03 11.79
N ASN A 4 15.56 19.94 11.70
CA ASN A 4 14.81 18.71 11.94
C ASN A 4 14.86 17.84 10.68
N ILE A 5 15.88 16.99 10.59
CA ILE A 5 16.16 16.16 9.41
C ILE A 5 14.98 15.24 9.06
N TYR A 6 14.22 14.77 10.06
CA TYR A 6 13.07 13.89 9.84
C TYR A 6 11.95 14.63 9.10
N CYS A 7 11.64 15.85 9.55
CA CYS A 7 10.60 16.66 8.93
C CYS A 7 11.02 17.22 7.57
N GLN A 8 12.32 17.54 7.40
CA GLN A 8 12.87 17.97 6.12
C GLN A 8 12.72 16.88 5.05
N ALA A 9 13.06 15.63 5.37
CA ALA A 9 12.90 14.51 4.44
C ALA A 9 11.44 14.29 4.03
N LEU A 10 10.49 14.55 4.93
CA LEU A 10 9.05 14.47 4.65
C LEU A 10 8.46 15.72 3.99
N GLY A 11 9.21 16.82 3.90
CA GLY A 11 8.71 18.11 3.43
C GLY A 11 7.59 18.70 4.31
N ILE A 12 7.59 18.41 5.62
CA ILE A 12 6.59 18.91 6.56
C ILE A 12 7.20 19.87 7.59
N THR A 13 6.36 20.71 8.18
CA THR A 13 6.73 21.46 9.39
C THR A 13 6.70 20.52 10.61
N PRO A 14 7.61 20.68 11.58
CA PRO A 14 7.57 19.89 12.82
C PRO A 14 6.17 19.89 13.46
N PRO A 15 5.52 18.72 13.60
CA PRO A 15 4.18 18.65 14.13
C PRO A 15 4.18 18.90 15.64
N LYS A 16 3.03 19.30 16.20
CA LYS A 16 2.84 19.35 17.65
C LYS A 16 2.10 18.09 18.10
N LEU A 17 2.67 17.34 19.03
CA LEU A 17 2.07 16.10 19.53
C LEU A 17 0.64 16.31 20.04
N LYS A 18 0.41 17.41 20.79
CA LYS A 18 -0.91 17.79 21.32
C LYS A 18 -1.97 17.97 20.23
N ALA A 19 -1.60 18.41 19.03
CA ALA A 19 -2.54 18.61 17.93
C ALA A 19 -3.04 17.29 17.32
N VAL A 20 -2.30 16.19 17.50
CA VAL A 20 -2.59 14.88 16.89
C VAL A 20 -3.20 13.90 17.90
N ALA A 21 -3.15 14.22 19.21
CA ALA A 21 -3.62 13.36 20.30
C ALA A 21 -5.05 12.81 20.11
N GLY A 22 -5.97 13.62 19.58
CA GLY A 22 -7.36 13.24 19.33
C GLY A 22 -7.63 12.62 17.95
N HIS A 23 -6.61 12.39 17.13
CA HIS A 23 -6.79 11.89 15.77
C HIS A 23 -7.19 10.41 15.77
N ARG A 24 -8.10 10.00 14.88
CA ARG A 24 -8.65 8.62 14.84
C ARG A 24 -7.59 7.53 14.63
N GLU A 25 -6.50 7.86 13.96
CA GLU A 25 -5.35 6.97 13.69
C GLU A 25 -4.24 7.06 14.77
N ALA A 26 -4.38 7.93 15.77
CA ALA A 26 -3.35 8.22 16.77
C ALA A 26 -3.30 7.18 17.89
N ASN A 27 -2.92 5.94 17.55
CA ASN A 27 -2.55 4.94 18.55
C ASN A 27 -1.18 5.26 19.19
N THR A 28 -0.81 4.53 20.25
CA THR A 28 0.45 4.75 20.99
C THR A 28 1.70 4.77 20.11
N PHE A 29 1.77 3.89 19.11
CA PHE A 29 2.90 3.84 18.17
C PHE A 29 2.92 5.07 17.25
N ALA A 30 1.76 5.48 16.74
CA ALA A 30 1.64 6.69 15.95
C ALA A 30 2.03 7.95 16.73
N LEU A 31 1.64 8.04 18.01
CA LEU A 31 2.02 9.15 18.88
C LEU A 31 3.52 9.16 19.21
N LEU A 32 4.17 7.99 19.31
CA LEU A 32 5.63 7.88 19.40
C LEU A 32 6.30 8.50 18.15
N LEU A 33 5.80 8.20 16.95
CA LEU A 33 6.31 8.81 15.72
C LEU A 33 6.20 10.34 15.75
N VAL A 34 5.04 10.85 16.17
CA VAL A 34 4.82 12.31 16.25
C VAL A 34 5.74 12.95 17.29
N ALA A 35 5.99 12.31 18.43
CA ALA A 35 6.92 12.83 19.44
C ALA A 35 8.37 12.91 18.89
N LEU A 36 8.82 11.89 18.15
CA LEU A 36 10.12 11.89 17.49
C LEU A 36 10.20 12.96 16.39
N LEU A 37 9.14 13.14 15.61
CA LEU A 37 9.03 14.20 14.60
C LEU A 37 9.00 15.59 15.22
N GLU A 38 8.26 15.80 16.31
CA GLU A 38 8.18 17.08 17.02
C GLU A 38 9.56 17.48 17.56
N ARG A 39 10.29 16.53 18.15
CA ARG A 39 11.61 16.79 18.73
C ARG A 39 12.72 16.90 17.66
N GLY A 40 12.63 16.11 16.59
CA GLY A 40 13.63 16.09 15.51
C GLY A 40 14.90 15.32 15.82
N GLU A 41 14.94 14.58 16.93
CA GLU A 41 16.07 13.77 17.37
C GLU A 41 15.58 12.51 18.10
N ALA A 42 16.50 11.64 18.48
CA ALA A 42 16.18 10.39 19.16
C ALA A 42 15.69 10.63 20.60
N MET A 43 14.80 9.76 21.08
CA MET A 43 14.23 9.85 22.43
C MET A 43 14.24 8.48 23.13
N SER A 44 14.41 8.49 24.45
CA SER A 44 14.07 7.31 25.25
C SER A 44 12.56 7.20 25.41
N LEU A 45 12.03 5.99 25.70
CA LEU A 45 10.59 5.85 25.99
C LEU A 45 10.16 6.65 27.23
N ALA A 46 11.06 6.86 28.18
CA ALA A 46 10.78 7.66 29.38
C ALA A 46 10.61 9.14 29.04
N ASP A 47 11.38 9.66 28.09
CA ASP A 47 11.23 11.04 27.59
C ASP A 47 9.93 11.18 26.79
N VAL A 48 9.59 10.20 25.95
CA VAL A 48 8.33 10.19 25.20
C VAL A 48 7.14 10.13 26.15
N ALA A 49 7.22 9.32 27.21
CA ALA A 49 6.17 9.23 28.22
C ALA A 49 5.97 10.56 28.99
N ALA A 50 7.06 11.24 29.33
CA ALA A 50 6.99 12.58 29.93
C ALA A 50 6.33 13.59 28.96
N ARG A 51 6.72 13.55 27.68
CA ARG A 51 6.12 14.38 26.64
C ARG A 51 4.63 14.09 26.43
N PHE A 52 4.19 12.84 26.55
CA PHE A 52 2.77 12.46 26.49
C PHE A 52 1.97 13.06 27.65
N GLU A 53 2.53 13.07 28.85
CA GLU A 53 1.92 13.70 30.02
C GLU A 53 1.80 15.22 29.85
N GLU A 54 2.88 15.88 29.41
CA GLU A 54 2.87 17.32 29.09
C GLU A 54 1.86 17.68 27.99
N ALA A 55 1.63 16.77 27.03
CA ALA A 55 0.63 16.94 25.98
C ALA A 55 -0.81 16.68 26.45
N GLY A 56 -1.00 16.16 27.68
CA GLY A 56 -2.31 15.80 28.24
C GLY A 56 -2.88 14.50 27.66
N ILE A 57 -2.04 13.60 27.14
CA ILE A 57 -2.47 12.34 26.49
C ILE A 57 -2.74 11.25 27.54
N ALA A 58 -1.79 11.03 28.44
CA ALA A 58 -1.87 10.05 29.52
C ALA A 58 -0.86 10.38 30.61
N GLU A 59 -1.11 9.94 31.84
CA GLU A 59 -0.14 9.97 32.93
C GLU A 59 1.16 9.23 32.52
N ARG A 60 2.31 9.75 32.94
CA ARG A 60 3.63 9.26 32.52
C ARG A 60 3.82 7.76 32.75
N SER A 61 3.39 7.23 33.89
CA SER A 61 3.52 5.81 34.23
C SER A 61 2.78 4.91 33.24
N ARG A 62 1.53 5.26 32.92
CA ARG A 62 0.67 4.57 31.96
C ARG A 62 1.13 4.73 30.52
N ALA A 63 1.63 5.92 30.16
CA ALA A 63 2.21 6.17 28.85
C ALA A 63 3.44 5.28 28.61
N LEU A 64 4.34 5.19 29.59
CA LEU A 64 5.54 4.34 29.51
C LEU A 64 5.19 2.86 29.33
N LEU A 65 4.25 2.33 30.12
CA LEU A 65 3.80 0.94 29.97
C LEU A 65 3.24 0.69 28.57
N SER A 66 2.40 1.60 28.07
CA SER A 66 1.80 1.49 26.73
C SER A 66 2.86 1.50 25.63
N LEU A 67 3.88 2.35 25.76
CA LEU A 67 5.01 2.44 24.83
C LEU A 67 5.86 1.16 24.84
N GLN A 68 6.07 0.54 26.01
CA GLN A 68 6.79 -0.73 26.11
C GLN A 68 6.03 -1.88 25.44
N CYS A 69 4.70 -1.86 25.49
CA CYS A 69 3.85 -2.90 24.91
C CYS A 69 3.57 -2.73 23.41
N CYS A 70 3.80 -1.56 22.81
CA CYS A 70 3.40 -1.28 21.42
C CYS A 70 4.39 -1.78 20.35
N GLN A 71 5.44 -2.52 20.75
CA GLN A 71 6.55 -2.94 19.88
C GLN A 71 7.23 -1.75 19.20
N PRO A 72 7.81 -0.81 19.98
CA PRO A 72 8.26 0.48 19.48
C PRO A 72 9.44 0.41 18.51
N GLY A 73 10.25 -0.65 18.54
CA GLY A 73 11.40 -0.84 17.66
C GLY A 73 11.07 -1.52 16.34
N ARG A 74 10.01 -1.07 15.66
CA ARG A 74 9.61 -1.56 14.33
C ARG A 74 9.60 -0.41 13.33
N PRO A 75 9.88 -0.66 12.03
CA PRO A 75 9.85 0.36 10.99
C PRO A 75 8.61 1.25 11.06
N PRO A 76 8.76 2.58 10.89
CA PRO A 76 10.00 3.29 10.53
C PRO A 76 10.90 3.61 11.75
N VAL A 77 10.54 3.15 12.95
CA VAL A 77 11.31 3.38 14.18
C VAL A 77 12.38 2.29 14.35
N TYR A 78 13.60 2.68 14.69
CA TYR A 78 14.64 1.75 15.09
C TYR A 78 15.24 2.14 16.45
N ARG A 79 15.77 1.14 17.17
CA ARG A 79 16.31 1.29 18.51
C ARG A 79 17.84 1.22 18.50
N GLU A 80 18.47 2.15 19.20
CA GLU A 80 19.90 2.18 19.46
C GLU A 80 20.18 2.38 20.95
N GLY A 81 20.69 1.34 21.62
CA GLY A 81 20.75 1.35 23.08
C GLY A 81 19.34 1.54 23.65
N ASP A 82 19.11 2.61 24.40
CA ASP A 82 17.79 2.96 24.95
C ASP A 82 17.06 4.06 24.17
N LEU A 83 17.68 4.57 23.10
CA LEU A 83 17.12 5.61 22.26
C LEU A 83 16.36 5.02 21.06
N TYR A 84 15.26 5.68 20.70
CA TYR A 84 14.44 5.38 19.54
C TYR A 84 14.61 6.49 18.51
N HIS A 85 14.84 6.10 17.27
CA HIS A 85 15.13 6.98 16.14
C HIS A 85 14.12 6.74 15.02
N LEU A 86 14.04 7.69 14.07
CA LEU A 86 13.29 7.51 12.83
C LEU A 86 14.23 7.28 11.67
N ASP A 87 13.87 6.34 10.79
CA ASP A 87 14.46 6.29 9.46
C ASP A 87 13.68 7.24 8.54
N PRO A 88 14.26 8.40 8.15
CA PRO A 88 13.58 9.39 7.32
C PRO A 88 13.28 8.88 5.90
N HIS A 89 13.96 7.81 5.46
CA HIS A 89 13.85 7.27 4.11
C HIS A 89 12.94 6.03 4.03
N ASP A 90 12.37 5.60 5.16
CA ASP A 90 11.44 4.47 5.21
C ASP A 90 10.03 4.89 4.73
N ALA A 91 9.47 4.13 3.79
CA ALA A 91 8.18 4.44 3.18
C ALA A 91 7.00 4.41 4.18
N GLU A 92 7.11 3.65 5.28
CA GLU A 92 6.09 3.66 6.33
C GLU A 92 6.02 5.01 7.04
N LEU A 93 7.12 5.77 7.14
CA LEU A 93 7.10 7.09 7.76
C LEU A 93 6.22 8.06 6.98
N ASP A 94 6.37 8.09 5.65
CA ASP A 94 5.55 8.88 4.74
C ASP A 94 4.06 8.47 4.82
N LEU A 95 3.79 7.17 4.94
CA LEU A 95 2.43 6.64 5.11
C LEU A 95 1.81 7.07 6.45
N TRP A 96 2.56 7.02 7.55
CA TRP A 96 2.07 7.49 8.85
C TRP A 96 1.83 8.99 8.86
N ALA A 97 2.71 9.79 8.26
CA ALA A 97 2.52 11.24 8.11
C ALA A 97 1.22 11.56 7.35
N PHE A 98 0.91 10.80 6.30
CA PHE A 98 -0.37 10.89 5.60
C PHE A 98 -1.57 10.50 6.46
N ARG A 99 -1.51 9.32 7.09
CA ARG A 99 -2.62 8.78 7.89
C ARG A 99 -2.99 9.69 9.05
N LEU A 100 -2.00 10.36 9.65
CA LEU A 100 -2.17 11.30 10.76
C LEU A 100 -2.54 12.72 10.30
N GLY A 101 -2.68 12.97 9.00
CA GLY A 101 -3.02 14.29 8.46
C GLY A 101 -1.90 15.32 8.57
N LEU A 102 -0.64 14.88 8.77
CA LEU A 102 0.53 15.78 8.87
C LEU A 102 0.95 16.32 7.50
N ARG A 103 0.59 15.63 6.42
CA ARG A 103 0.77 16.08 5.05
C ARG A 103 -0.48 15.82 4.21
N PRO A 104 -0.72 16.60 3.14
CA PRO A 104 -1.84 16.36 2.24
C PRO A 104 -1.72 15.02 1.48
N PRO A 105 -2.82 14.53 0.91
CA PRO A 105 -2.77 13.44 -0.07
C PRO A 105 -1.83 13.77 -1.23
N LYS A 106 -1.07 12.77 -1.72
CA LYS A 106 -0.19 12.94 -2.91
C LYS A 106 -1.00 13.25 -4.18
N VAL A 107 -2.26 12.80 -4.23
CA VAL A 107 -3.21 13.07 -5.31
C VAL A 107 -4.38 13.85 -4.74
N ALA A 108 -4.59 15.08 -5.24
CA ALA A 108 -5.68 15.93 -4.80
C ALA A 108 -7.02 15.28 -5.15
N ARG A 109 -7.94 15.23 -4.18
CA ARG A 109 -9.30 14.78 -4.42
C ARG A 109 -10.02 15.84 -5.25
N ILE A 110 -10.52 15.46 -6.42
CA ILE A 110 -11.38 16.33 -7.22
C ILE A 110 -12.73 16.42 -6.51
N PRO A 111 -13.20 17.64 -6.14
CA PRO A 111 -14.50 17.78 -5.52
C PRO A 111 -15.59 17.32 -6.50
N PRO A 112 -16.61 16.57 -6.03
CA PRO A 112 -17.72 16.21 -6.89
C PRO A 112 -18.42 17.48 -7.37
N LYS A 113 -18.80 17.51 -8.65
CA LYS A 113 -19.59 18.62 -9.19
C LYS A 113 -20.97 18.62 -8.53
N VAL A 114 -21.33 19.72 -7.88
CA VAL A 114 -22.71 19.92 -7.41
C VAL A 114 -23.58 20.08 -8.64
N VAL A 115 -24.57 19.21 -8.81
CA VAL A 115 -25.55 19.31 -9.89
C VAL A 115 -26.87 19.71 -9.27
N GLU A 116 -27.43 20.82 -9.76
CA GLU A 116 -28.77 21.26 -9.41
C GLU A 116 -29.78 20.18 -9.81
N GLU A 117 -30.63 19.76 -8.87
CA GLU A 117 -31.66 18.78 -9.16
C GLU A 117 -32.68 19.41 -10.13
N THR A 118 -32.83 18.81 -11.30
CA THR A 118 -33.87 19.21 -12.26
C THR A 118 -35.24 18.99 -11.60
N PRO A 119 -36.20 19.94 -11.70
CA PRO A 119 -37.53 19.76 -11.13
C PRO A 119 -38.16 18.44 -11.57
N ARG A 120 -38.60 17.64 -10.60
CA ARG A 120 -39.19 16.32 -10.86
C ARG A 120 -40.62 16.49 -11.37
N PRO A 121 -41.02 15.81 -12.46
CA PRO A 121 -42.41 15.81 -12.87
C PRO A 121 -43.30 15.23 -11.76
N ALA A 122 -44.51 15.78 -11.61
CA ALA A 122 -45.45 15.37 -10.57
C ALA A 122 -45.84 13.88 -10.72
N PRO A 123 -46.14 13.16 -9.63
CA PRO A 123 -46.53 11.74 -9.67
C PRO A 123 -47.74 11.43 -10.58
N GLU A 124 -48.54 12.45 -10.89
CA GLU A 124 -49.71 12.36 -11.78
C GLU A 124 -49.34 12.38 -13.27
N THR A 125 -48.16 12.84 -13.64
CA THR A 125 -47.68 12.83 -15.02
C THR A 125 -47.26 11.41 -15.42
N ALA A 126 -47.80 10.90 -16.53
CA ALA A 126 -47.43 9.61 -17.10
C ALA A 126 -45.92 9.54 -17.40
N LEU A 127 -45.36 8.33 -17.33
CA LEU A 127 -43.98 8.09 -17.77
C LEU A 127 -43.84 8.31 -19.28
N THR A 128 -42.61 8.51 -19.72
CA THR A 128 -42.24 8.49 -21.14
C THR A 128 -41.22 7.38 -21.39
N PHE A 129 -41.13 6.89 -22.63
CA PHE A 129 -40.06 5.95 -22.99
C PHE A 129 -38.66 6.54 -22.79
N SER A 130 -38.49 7.86 -22.94
CA SER A 130 -37.22 8.55 -22.64
C SER A 130 -36.86 8.47 -21.15
N GLU A 131 -37.82 8.59 -20.24
CA GLU A 131 -37.59 8.39 -18.80
C GLU A 131 -37.17 6.94 -18.52
N LEU A 132 -37.78 5.96 -19.20
CA LEU A 132 -37.39 4.56 -19.08
C LEU A 132 -35.98 4.30 -19.64
N ASP A 133 -35.64 4.89 -20.78
CA ASP A 133 -34.30 4.80 -21.39
C ASP A 133 -33.24 5.33 -20.43
N GLU A 134 -33.47 6.50 -19.85
CA GLU A 134 -32.54 7.10 -18.90
C GLU A 134 -32.43 6.29 -17.60
N ALA A 135 -33.55 5.82 -17.05
CA ALA A 135 -33.58 5.11 -15.79
C ALA A 135 -32.96 3.71 -15.86
N TRP A 136 -33.15 3.01 -16.98
CA TRP A 136 -32.94 1.57 -17.09
C TRP A 136 -31.79 1.15 -18.01
N LYS A 137 -31.23 2.05 -18.83
CA LYS A 137 -30.09 1.74 -19.70
C LYS A 137 -28.94 1.12 -18.91
N ASP A 138 -28.60 -0.12 -19.25
CA ASP A 138 -27.56 -0.93 -18.59
C ASP A 138 -27.74 -1.02 -17.06
N ALA A 139 -28.98 -0.93 -16.54
CA ALA A 139 -29.25 -1.03 -15.11
C ALA A 139 -29.63 -2.46 -14.72
N SER A 140 -29.23 -2.90 -13.52
CA SER A 140 -29.77 -4.13 -12.95
C SER A 140 -31.15 -3.89 -12.36
N LEU A 141 -32.17 -4.52 -12.95
CA LEU A 141 -33.58 -4.46 -12.54
C LEU A 141 -34.03 -5.76 -11.86
N LEU A 142 -33.11 -6.63 -11.43
CA LEU A 142 -33.42 -7.90 -10.77
C LEU A 142 -34.15 -7.72 -9.44
N SER A 143 -33.97 -6.59 -8.76
CA SER A 143 -34.71 -6.21 -7.54
C SER A 143 -36.09 -5.61 -7.82
N TRP A 144 -36.42 -5.31 -9.08
CA TRP A 144 -37.72 -4.77 -9.45
C TRP A 144 -38.72 -5.89 -9.70
N SER A 145 -39.93 -5.74 -9.17
CA SER A 145 -40.97 -6.74 -9.40
C SER A 145 -41.43 -6.72 -10.86
N ALA A 146 -41.77 -7.88 -11.40
CA ALA A 146 -42.35 -8.01 -12.75
C ALA A 146 -43.58 -7.12 -12.95
N ARG A 147 -44.41 -6.96 -11.90
CA ARG A 147 -45.57 -6.05 -11.88
C ARG A 147 -45.14 -4.59 -12.07
N ARG A 148 -44.12 -4.11 -11.35
CA ARG A 148 -43.66 -2.72 -11.46
C ARG A 148 -43.04 -2.43 -12.83
N LEU A 149 -42.30 -3.38 -13.39
CA LEU A 149 -41.72 -3.26 -14.74
C LEU A 149 -42.81 -3.17 -15.82
N ALA A 150 -43.79 -4.07 -15.77
CA ALA A 150 -44.90 -4.08 -16.72
C ALA A 150 -45.75 -2.80 -16.64
N VAL A 151 -46.12 -2.38 -15.42
CA VAL A 151 -46.89 -1.14 -15.20
C VAL A 151 -46.12 0.08 -15.72
N ALA A 152 -44.82 0.20 -15.48
CA ALA A 152 -44.04 1.34 -15.95
C ALA A 152 -43.95 1.41 -17.49
N VAL A 153 -43.85 0.27 -18.18
CA VAL A 153 -43.88 0.22 -19.65
C VAL A 153 -45.26 0.56 -20.21
N LEU A 154 -46.33 0.01 -19.63
CA LEU A 154 -47.70 0.29 -20.06
C LEU A 154 -48.09 1.76 -19.81
N ASP A 155 -47.63 2.34 -18.68
CA ASP A 155 -47.85 3.75 -18.35
C ASP A 155 -47.12 4.66 -19.33
N ALA A 156 -45.88 4.30 -19.72
CA ALA A 156 -45.11 5.02 -20.72
C ALA A 156 -45.68 4.90 -22.14
N HIS A 157 -46.36 3.79 -22.45
CA HIS A 157 -47.02 3.57 -23.73
C HIS A 157 -48.38 4.27 -23.82
N GLY A 158 -49.11 4.39 -22.70
CA GLY A 158 -50.44 5.00 -22.64
C GLY A 158 -51.59 4.08 -23.10
N GLY A 159 -51.36 2.76 -23.18
CA GLY A 159 -52.33 1.80 -23.69
C GLY A 159 -51.96 0.35 -23.40
N SER A 160 -52.73 -0.59 -23.96
CA SER A 160 -52.47 -2.02 -23.82
C SER A 160 -51.42 -2.52 -24.83
N LEU A 161 -50.57 -3.44 -24.38
CA LEU A 161 -49.51 -4.05 -25.19
C LEU A 161 -49.54 -5.57 -25.07
N THR A 162 -49.02 -6.28 -26.05
CA THR A 162 -48.79 -7.72 -25.93
C THR A 162 -47.70 -8.02 -24.90
N PRO A 163 -47.71 -9.21 -24.25
CA PRO A 163 -46.66 -9.63 -23.32
C PRO A 163 -45.24 -9.50 -23.91
N ALA A 164 -45.08 -9.89 -25.18
CA ALA A 164 -43.83 -9.84 -25.91
C ALA A 164 -43.33 -8.40 -26.11
N GLU A 165 -44.22 -7.46 -26.44
CA GLU A 165 -43.87 -6.04 -26.57
C GLU A 165 -43.42 -5.45 -25.24
N VAL A 166 -44.10 -5.78 -24.14
CA VAL A 166 -43.72 -5.30 -22.79
C VAL A 166 -42.36 -5.85 -22.38
N VAL A 167 -42.11 -7.15 -22.60
CA VAL A 167 -40.81 -7.77 -22.30
C VAL A 167 -39.70 -7.17 -23.17
N SER A 168 -39.95 -7.06 -24.48
CA SER A 168 -39.02 -6.47 -25.45
C SER A 168 -38.64 -5.03 -25.07
N ALA A 169 -39.60 -4.22 -24.61
CA ALA A 169 -39.34 -2.86 -24.14
C ALA A 169 -38.37 -2.82 -22.93
N VAL A 170 -38.43 -3.77 -22.01
CA VAL A 170 -37.47 -3.85 -20.90
C VAL A 170 -36.12 -4.39 -21.38
N THR A 171 -36.13 -5.45 -22.21
CA THR A 171 -34.92 -6.09 -22.75
C THR A 171 -34.09 -5.14 -23.61
N ALA A 172 -34.73 -4.25 -24.38
CA ALA A 172 -34.06 -3.24 -25.18
C ALA A 172 -33.19 -2.27 -24.34
N ARG A 173 -33.51 -2.12 -23.05
CA ARG A 173 -32.81 -1.20 -22.13
C ARG A 173 -31.79 -1.91 -21.26
N THR A 174 -32.03 -3.17 -20.90
CA THR A 174 -31.11 -3.95 -20.08
C THR A 174 -31.34 -5.45 -20.22
N LYS A 175 -30.26 -6.23 -20.11
CA LYS A 175 -30.32 -7.70 -20.02
C LYS A 175 -30.58 -8.23 -18.61
N TRP A 176 -30.61 -7.35 -17.59
CA TRP A 176 -30.65 -7.73 -16.18
C TRP A 176 -32.04 -7.52 -15.56
N HIS A 177 -33.05 -8.26 -16.03
CA HIS A 177 -34.41 -8.22 -15.49
C HIS A 177 -35.02 -9.63 -15.33
N GLY A 178 -36.03 -9.75 -14.45
CA GLY A 178 -36.76 -10.99 -14.22
C GLY A 178 -38.11 -11.10 -14.95
N LEU A 179 -38.50 -10.08 -15.73
CA LEU A 179 -39.78 -10.07 -16.47
C LEU A 179 -39.77 -11.11 -17.60
N LYS A 180 -40.86 -11.88 -17.71
CA LYS A 180 -41.11 -12.92 -18.73
C LYS A 180 -42.54 -12.79 -19.24
N GLU A 181 -42.84 -13.35 -20.42
CA GLU A 181 -44.17 -13.38 -21.07
C GLU A 181 -45.20 -14.29 -20.36
N ASP A 182 -45.11 -14.42 -19.03
CA ASP A 182 -45.95 -15.32 -18.25
C ASP A 182 -47.18 -14.59 -17.69
N ALA A 183 -48.27 -14.61 -18.46
CA ALA A 183 -49.54 -14.00 -18.09
C ALA A 183 -50.13 -14.57 -16.78
N ALA A 184 -49.77 -15.80 -16.37
CA ALA A 184 -50.31 -16.41 -15.15
C ALA A 184 -49.90 -15.65 -13.87
N LYS A 185 -48.80 -14.89 -13.91
CA LYS A 185 -48.35 -14.04 -12.80
C LYS A 185 -49.24 -12.81 -12.57
N PHE A 186 -50.01 -12.41 -13.56
CA PHE A 186 -50.91 -11.25 -13.51
C PHE A 186 -52.38 -11.63 -13.36
N LYS A 187 -52.75 -12.91 -13.51
CA LYS A 187 -54.13 -13.43 -13.33
C LYS A 187 -54.62 -13.50 -11.87
N ARG A 188 -53.82 -13.03 -10.90
CA ARG A 188 -54.21 -13.06 -9.48
C ARG A 188 -55.13 -11.88 -9.17
N HIS A 189 -56.13 -12.11 -8.32
CA HIS A 189 -57.03 -11.07 -7.86
C HIS A 189 -56.25 -9.90 -7.22
N GLY A 190 -56.54 -8.66 -7.63
CA GLY A 190 -55.83 -7.46 -7.18
C GLY A 190 -54.48 -7.18 -7.89
N SER A 191 -54.23 -7.78 -9.06
CA SER A 191 -53.09 -7.40 -9.90
C SER A 191 -53.24 -5.98 -10.44
N ALA A 192 -52.13 -5.24 -10.53
CA ALA A 192 -52.09 -3.92 -11.17
C ALA A 192 -52.06 -3.99 -12.70
N VAL A 193 -51.93 -5.20 -13.26
CA VAL A 193 -51.93 -5.50 -14.68
C VAL A 193 -53.07 -6.46 -14.96
N ASP A 194 -53.99 -6.06 -15.84
CA ASP A 194 -55.08 -6.89 -16.35
C ASP A 194 -54.65 -7.58 -17.64
N VAL A 195 -55.11 -8.83 -17.82
CA VAL A 195 -54.97 -9.57 -19.07
C VAL A 195 -56.31 -9.49 -19.79
N LEU A 196 -56.36 -8.74 -20.89
CA LEU A 196 -57.55 -8.52 -21.70
C LEU A 196 -57.95 -9.80 -22.46
N ALA A 197 -59.16 -9.82 -23.03
CA ALA A 197 -59.70 -10.99 -23.73
C ALA A 197 -58.87 -11.38 -24.98
N ASP A 198 -58.20 -10.41 -25.59
CA ASP A 198 -57.28 -10.57 -26.72
C ASP A 198 -55.84 -10.97 -26.28
N GLY A 199 -55.62 -11.19 -24.98
CA GLY A 199 -54.33 -11.58 -24.40
C GLY A 199 -53.36 -10.42 -24.16
N ARG A 200 -53.74 -9.17 -24.45
CA ARG A 200 -52.92 -8.00 -24.15
C ARG A 200 -52.90 -7.67 -22.67
N TRP A 201 -51.82 -7.06 -22.21
CA TRP A 201 -51.69 -6.51 -20.87
C TRP A 201 -52.11 -5.05 -20.85
N ALA A 202 -52.93 -4.67 -19.88
CA ALA A 202 -53.38 -3.30 -19.64
C ALA A 202 -53.21 -2.95 -18.16
N ILE A 203 -53.14 -1.66 -17.84
CA ILE A 203 -53.16 -1.20 -16.44
C ILE A 203 -54.58 -1.41 -15.90
N ALA A 204 -54.69 -2.07 -14.75
CA ALA A 204 -56.00 -2.30 -14.12
C ALA A 204 -56.61 -1.00 -13.61
N ALA A 205 -57.94 -0.85 -13.69
CA ALA A 205 -58.63 0.38 -13.26
C ALA A 205 -58.40 0.73 -11.77
N SER A 206 -58.12 -0.27 -10.93
CA SER A 206 -57.83 -0.10 -9.50
C SER A 206 -56.34 0.15 -9.20
N ALA A 207 -55.47 0.25 -10.22
CA ALA A 207 -54.02 0.25 -10.05
C ALA A 207 -53.40 1.63 -9.78
N ASP A 208 -54.18 2.69 -9.55
CA ASP A 208 -53.70 4.08 -9.41
C ASP A 208 -52.50 4.22 -8.45
N ALA A 209 -52.60 3.64 -7.25
CA ALA A 209 -51.51 3.66 -6.27
C ALA A 209 -50.23 2.95 -6.79
N THR A 210 -50.38 1.86 -7.54
CA THR A 210 -49.24 1.12 -8.10
C THR A 210 -48.59 1.89 -9.26
N VAL A 211 -49.39 2.57 -10.09
CA VAL A 211 -48.91 3.45 -11.16
C VAL A 211 -48.09 4.59 -10.58
N LYS A 212 -48.59 5.27 -9.54
CA LYS A 212 -47.85 6.34 -8.83
C LYS A 212 -46.54 5.85 -8.22
N GLN A 213 -46.54 4.65 -7.61
CA GLN A 213 -45.32 4.04 -7.09
C GLN A 213 -44.31 3.67 -8.19
N ALA A 214 -44.78 3.20 -9.35
CA ALA A 214 -43.92 2.87 -10.49
C ALA A 214 -43.28 4.14 -11.08
N ARG A 215 -44.07 5.21 -11.26
CA ARG A 215 -43.61 6.55 -11.68
C ARG A 215 -42.54 7.09 -10.74
N ALA A 216 -42.82 7.08 -9.43
CA ALA A 216 -41.88 7.53 -8.40
C ALA A 216 -40.57 6.74 -8.44
N ALA A 217 -40.64 5.40 -8.51
CA ALA A 217 -39.45 4.55 -8.54
C ALA A 217 -38.57 4.79 -9.77
N VAL A 218 -39.16 5.02 -10.96
CA VAL A 218 -38.41 5.33 -12.18
C VAL A 218 -37.70 6.68 -12.02
N ARG A 219 -38.41 7.70 -11.54
CA ARG A 219 -37.84 9.05 -11.34
C ARG A 219 -36.78 9.09 -10.24
N ASP A 220 -36.95 8.34 -9.16
CA ASP A 220 -35.92 8.17 -8.14
C ASP A 220 -34.66 7.52 -8.73
N ARG A 221 -34.85 6.53 -9.60
CA ARG A 221 -33.73 5.91 -10.31
C ARG A 221 -33.02 6.90 -11.24
N ILE A 222 -33.76 7.72 -12.00
CA ILE A 222 -33.19 8.80 -12.83
C ILE A 222 -32.37 9.76 -11.97
N ALA A 223 -32.91 10.21 -10.83
CA ALA A 223 -32.20 11.09 -9.91
C ALA A 223 -30.88 10.46 -9.43
N VAL A 224 -30.89 9.16 -9.11
CA VAL A 224 -29.69 8.40 -8.75
C VAL A 224 -28.69 8.32 -9.91
N VAL A 225 -29.16 8.01 -11.13
CA VAL A 225 -28.32 7.94 -12.34
C VAL A 225 -27.66 9.29 -12.63
N ARG A 226 -28.43 10.38 -12.66
CA ARG A 226 -27.92 11.74 -12.86
C ARG A 226 -26.92 12.14 -11.80
N ARG A 227 -27.20 11.82 -10.53
CA ARG A 227 -26.28 12.08 -9.40
C ARG A 227 -24.96 11.33 -9.56
N TYR A 228 -24.99 10.05 -9.93
CA TYR A 228 -23.76 9.28 -10.17
C TYR A 228 -22.99 9.79 -11.40
N ALA A 229 -23.69 10.16 -12.48
CA ALA A 229 -23.07 10.74 -13.67
C ALA A 229 -22.38 12.08 -13.34
N ALA A 230 -23.03 12.92 -12.54
CA ALA A 230 -22.48 14.18 -12.05
C ALA A 230 -21.25 14.03 -11.13
N MET A 231 -21.27 12.99 -10.29
CA MET A 231 -20.16 12.67 -9.38
C MET A 231 -18.99 11.98 -10.09
N ARG A 232 -19.18 11.49 -11.31
CA ARG A 232 -18.13 10.81 -12.05
C ARG A 232 -17.10 11.83 -12.48
N THR A 233 -15.90 11.70 -11.94
CA THR A 233 -14.74 12.44 -12.42
C THR A 233 -14.52 12.16 -13.90
N ASP A 234 -14.24 13.21 -14.66
CA ASP A 234 -13.91 13.10 -16.08
C ASP A 234 -12.73 12.12 -16.27
N PRO A 235 -12.89 11.07 -17.09
CA PRO A 235 -11.83 10.11 -17.38
C PRO A 235 -10.52 10.78 -17.85
N THR A 236 -10.61 11.87 -18.61
CA THR A 236 -9.43 12.60 -19.12
C THR A 236 -8.62 13.21 -17.98
N VAL A 237 -9.29 13.73 -16.95
CA VAL A 237 -8.63 14.29 -15.76
C VAL A 237 -7.98 13.17 -14.94
N ILE A 238 -8.62 12.00 -14.83
CA ILE A 238 -8.02 10.82 -14.18
C ILE A 238 -6.76 10.40 -14.92
N GLU A 239 -6.79 10.37 -16.25
CA GLU A 239 -5.63 10.01 -17.09
C GLU A 239 -4.50 11.02 -16.97
N GLN A 240 -4.80 12.32 -16.97
CA GLN A 240 -3.82 13.39 -16.75
C GLN A 240 -3.16 13.27 -15.37
N GLN A 241 -3.95 13.10 -14.30
CA GLN A 241 -3.41 12.92 -12.95
C GLN A 241 -2.53 11.67 -12.84
N ARG A 242 -2.91 10.57 -13.49
CA ARG A 242 -2.09 9.36 -13.57
C ARG A 242 -0.78 9.60 -14.30
N ALA A 243 -0.80 10.31 -15.43
CA ALA A 243 0.39 10.64 -16.21
C ALA A 243 1.35 11.55 -15.42
N GLU A 244 0.84 12.57 -14.74
CA GLU A 244 1.65 13.45 -13.88
C GLU A 244 2.27 12.69 -12.70
N TRP A 245 1.50 11.82 -12.05
CA TRP A 245 1.99 10.98 -10.98
C TRP A 245 3.08 10.02 -11.47
N GLU A 246 2.86 9.37 -12.62
CA GLU A 246 3.85 8.45 -13.22
C GLU A 246 5.14 9.20 -13.60
N LYS A 247 5.03 10.44 -14.09
CA LYS A 247 6.19 11.29 -14.39
C LYS A 247 6.99 11.64 -13.12
N LYS A 248 6.31 11.99 -12.03
CA LYS A 248 6.96 12.27 -10.73
C LYS A 248 7.60 11.01 -10.16
N ARG A 249 6.90 9.87 -10.22
CA ARG A 249 7.41 8.54 -9.82
C ARG A 249 8.68 8.20 -10.59
N ALA A 250 8.66 8.31 -11.93
CA ALA A 250 9.80 8.00 -12.78
C ALA A 250 10.99 8.93 -12.51
N ALA A 251 10.77 10.23 -12.28
CA ALA A 251 11.82 11.18 -11.95
C ALA A 251 12.51 10.83 -10.61
N HIS A 252 11.73 10.53 -9.57
CA HIS A 252 12.27 10.11 -8.27
C HIS A 252 12.95 8.73 -8.36
N GLY A 253 12.38 7.80 -9.12
CA GLY A 253 13.01 6.51 -9.41
C GLY A 253 14.38 6.65 -10.11
N ALA A 254 14.52 7.60 -11.04
CA ALA A 254 15.78 7.90 -11.70
C ALA A 254 16.81 8.54 -10.76
N GLU A 255 16.38 9.45 -9.89
CA GLU A 255 17.21 10.01 -8.81
C GLU A 255 17.74 8.90 -7.90
N LEU A 256 16.85 8.02 -7.41
CA LEU A 256 17.23 6.87 -6.60
C LEU A 256 18.19 5.95 -7.34
N ALA A 257 17.94 5.67 -8.63
CA ALA A 257 18.83 4.84 -9.44
C ALA A 257 20.25 5.42 -9.54
N SER A 258 20.40 6.75 -9.57
CA SER A 258 21.70 7.42 -9.64
C SER A 258 22.55 7.35 -8.36
N LEU A 259 21.95 6.99 -7.22
CA LEU A 259 22.65 6.93 -5.94
C LEU A 259 23.71 5.82 -5.90
N SER A 260 24.90 6.15 -5.44
CA SER A 260 25.99 5.19 -5.23
C SER A 260 25.67 4.26 -4.05
N ARG A 261 25.95 2.96 -4.22
CA ARG A 261 25.51 1.91 -3.29
C ARG A 261 26.66 1.00 -2.93
N ALA A 262 26.80 0.71 -1.65
CA ALA A 262 27.70 -0.33 -1.18
C ALA A 262 27.06 -1.27 -0.18
N LEU A 263 27.51 -2.52 -0.20
CA LEU A 263 27.13 -3.55 0.77
C LEU A 263 28.32 -3.88 1.67
N LEU A 264 28.07 -3.93 2.98
CA LEU A 264 29.08 -4.10 4.00
C LEU A 264 28.84 -5.39 4.79
N VAL A 265 29.89 -6.18 4.91
CA VAL A 265 29.99 -7.30 5.86
C VAL A 265 31.18 -7.02 6.77
N VAL A 266 30.96 -7.03 8.09
CA VAL A 266 32.02 -6.86 9.09
C VAL A 266 32.17 -8.12 9.94
N PHE A 267 33.39 -8.36 10.42
CA PHE A 267 33.66 -9.48 11.31
C PHE A 267 34.77 -9.15 12.33
N PRO A 268 34.60 -9.52 13.61
CA PRO A 268 33.34 -9.85 14.27
C PRO A 268 32.35 -8.66 14.27
N PRO A 269 31.03 -8.89 14.33
CA PRO A 269 30.02 -7.83 14.13
C PRO A 269 30.08 -6.69 15.16
N HIS A 270 30.37 -6.99 16.42
CA HIS A 270 30.38 -5.98 17.50
C HIS A 270 31.76 -5.38 17.79
N ARG A 271 32.83 -5.99 17.25
CA ARG A 271 34.21 -5.51 17.37
C ARG A 271 34.97 -5.81 16.07
N PRO A 272 34.66 -5.12 14.97
CA PRO A 272 35.21 -5.44 13.66
C PRO A 272 36.73 -5.45 13.65
N LYS A 273 37.30 -6.53 13.14
CA LYS A 273 38.73 -6.71 12.85
C LYS A 273 38.99 -6.96 11.37
N ALA A 274 37.93 -7.26 10.62
CA ALA A 274 37.93 -7.35 9.18
C ALA A 274 36.59 -6.87 8.62
N ALA A 275 36.59 -6.45 7.35
CA ALA A 275 35.41 -6.08 6.61
C ALA A 275 35.55 -6.43 5.13
N ALA A 276 34.43 -6.69 4.47
CA ALA A 276 34.30 -6.71 3.02
C ALA A 276 33.27 -5.66 2.60
N LEU A 277 33.65 -4.82 1.65
CA LEU A 277 32.82 -3.80 1.05
C LEU A 277 32.65 -4.13 -0.43
N LEU A 278 31.40 -4.26 -0.88
CA LEU A 278 31.05 -4.47 -2.28
C LEU A 278 30.45 -3.17 -2.82
N ASP A 279 31.04 -2.64 -3.88
CA ASP A 279 30.44 -1.60 -4.71
C ASP A 279 29.40 -2.25 -5.64
N VAL A 280 28.15 -1.81 -5.53
CA VAL A 280 27.03 -2.38 -6.31
C VAL A 280 27.09 -1.95 -7.77
N GLY A 281 27.58 -0.74 -8.07
CA GLY A 281 27.66 -0.23 -9.45
C GLY A 281 28.87 -0.77 -10.21
N GLU A 282 30.02 -0.86 -9.54
CA GLU A 282 31.27 -1.35 -10.15
C GLU A 282 31.41 -2.88 -10.10
N HIS A 283 30.57 -3.57 -9.31
CA HIS A 283 30.70 -5.00 -8.98
C HIS A 283 32.10 -5.36 -8.40
N ALA A 284 32.71 -4.41 -7.70
CA ALA A 284 34.04 -4.54 -7.12
C ALA A 284 33.96 -4.85 -5.63
N ILE A 285 34.81 -5.76 -5.14
CA ILE A 285 34.91 -6.07 -3.71
C ILE A 285 36.27 -5.62 -3.20
N THR A 286 36.26 -4.85 -2.11
CA THR A 286 37.46 -4.49 -1.35
C THR A 286 37.37 -5.12 0.04
N THR A 287 38.44 -5.80 0.47
CA THR A 287 38.54 -6.35 1.83
C THR A 287 39.54 -5.57 2.67
N PHE A 288 39.23 -5.43 3.96
CA PHE A 288 40.05 -4.70 4.93
C PHE A 288 40.29 -5.62 6.12
N VAL A 289 41.54 -5.81 6.54
CA VAL A 289 41.87 -6.63 7.71
C VAL A 289 42.88 -5.92 8.61
N GLY A 290 42.66 -5.93 9.93
CA GLY A 290 43.56 -5.32 10.90
C GLY A 290 43.72 -3.82 10.66
N GLY A 291 44.96 -3.34 10.47
CA GLY A 291 45.26 -1.93 10.26
C GLY A 291 44.61 -1.32 9.01
N GLU A 292 44.28 -2.13 8.00
CA GLU A 292 43.61 -1.66 6.77
C GLU A 292 42.22 -1.09 7.05
N LEU A 293 41.57 -1.45 8.16
CA LEU A 293 40.28 -0.88 8.56
C LEU A 293 40.32 0.64 8.71
N ALA A 294 41.49 1.23 8.95
CA ALA A 294 41.65 2.68 9.00
C ALA A 294 41.25 3.39 7.70
N ALA A 295 41.32 2.70 6.54
CA ALA A 295 40.92 3.24 5.25
C ALA A 295 39.41 3.09 4.95
N LEU A 296 38.70 2.24 5.70
CA LEU A 296 37.28 1.94 5.45
C LEU A 296 36.35 3.16 5.60
N PRO A 297 36.48 4.03 6.64
CA PRO A 297 35.62 5.22 6.76
C PRO A 297 35.64 6.14 5.54
N MET A 298 36.83 6.37 4.96
CA MET A 298 36.98 7.19 3.74
C MET A 298 36.26 6.55 2.55
N ARG A 299 36.30 5.22 2.43
CA ARG A 299 35.57 4.50 1.38
C ARG A 299 34.06 4.50 1.62
N LEU A 300 33.59 4.32 2.85
CA LEU A 300 32.17 4.40 3.18
C LEU A 300 31.58 5.79 2.89
N ALA A 301 32.39 6.85 3.05
CA ALA A 301 31.95 8.22 2.82
C ALA A 301 31.61 8.52 1.35
N SER A 302 32.12 7.75 0.38
CA SER A 302 31.84 7.97 -1.05
C SER A 302 30.50 7.38 -1.51
N TYR A 303 29.75 6.71 -0.64
CA TYR A 303 28.48 6.09 -0.99
C TYR A 303 27.29 6.85 -0.40
N ASP A 304 26.20 6.91 -1.15
CA ASP A 304 24.92 7.51 -0.74
C ASP A 304 24.06 6.50 0.05
N ILE A 305 24.18 5.22 -0.29
CA ILE A 305 23.44 4.12 0.32
C ILE A 305 24.41 3.06 0.84
N LEU A 306 24.27 2.70 2.12
CA LEU A 306 25.01 1.62 2.75
C LEU A 306 24.06 0.50 3.17
N GLY A 307 24.30 -0.71 2.69
CA GLY A 307 23.53 -1.89 3.04
C GLY A 307 24.33 -2.91 3.85
N GLY A 308 23.66 -3.64 4.73
CA GLY A 308 24.27 -4.67 5.55
C GLY A 308 23.24 -5.43 6.36
N VAL A 309 23.65 -6.55 6.96
CA VAL A 309 22.90 -7.14 8.07
C VAL A 309 23.29 -6.39 9.34
N GLU A 310 22.31 -5.84 10.05
CA GLU A 310 22.51 -4.93 11.18
C GLU A 310 23.45 -3.77 10.81
N VAL A 311 23.21 -3.14 9.65
CA VAL A 311 24.13 -2.13 9.08
C VAL A 311 24.38 -0.98 10.05
N ARG A 312 23.33 -0.54 10.77
CA ARG A 312 23.43 0.50 11.81
C ARG A 312 24.36 0.08 12.95
N GLY A 313 24.24 -1.17 13.40
CA GLY A 313 25.12 -1.75 14.41
C GLY A 313 26.57 -1.87 13.92
N SER A 314 26.75 -2.28 12.68
CA SER A 314 28.06 -2.45 12.03
C SER A 314 28.81 -1.13 11.88
N LEU A 315 28.14 -0.08 11.39
CA LEU A 315 28.74 1.25 11.24
C LEU A 315 29.12 1.86 12.60
N ARG A 316 28.28 1.68 13.61
CA ARG A 316 28.58 2.08 15.00
C ARG A 316 29.83 1.38 15.54
N ALA A 317 29.93 0.06 15.34
CA ALA A 317 31.07 -0.71 15.81
C ALA A 317 32.38 -0.35 15.08
N LEU A 318 32.27 0.18 13.86
CA LEU A 318 33.37 0.79 13.11
C LEU A 318 33.66 2.25 13.48
N GLY A 319 32.83 2.88 14.32
CA GLY A 319 32.94 4.31 14.64
C GLY A 319 32.57 5.25 13.49
N PHE A 320 31.78 4.78 12.52
CA PHE A 320 31.35 5.57 11.36
C PHE A 320 29.98 6.20 11.59
N ALA A 321 29.88 7.52 11.47
CA ALA A 321 28.62 8.25 11.51
C ALA A 321 28.00 8.34 10.10
N PRO A 322 26.82 7.74 9.85
CA PRO A 322 26.24 7.70 8.51
C PRO A 322 25.78 9.07 7.98
N GLY A 323 25.44 10.02 8.86
CA GLY A 323 24.86 11.30 8.47
C GLY A 323 23.49 11.12 7.82
N GLU A 324 23.25 11.81 6.71
CA GLU A 324 21.97 11.78 5.96
C GLU A 324 21.82 10.58 5.01
N ARG A 325 22.85 9.71 4.94
CA ARG A 325 22.88 8.54 4.05
C ARG A 325 21.72 7.59 4.31
N ARG A 326 21.28 6.93 3.24
CA ARG A 326 20.26 5.88 3.33
C ARG A 326 20.90 4.59 3.81
N LEU A 327 20.27 3.93 4.78
CA LEU A 327 20.77 2.67 5.33
C LEU A 327 19.81 1.54 4.97
N ALA A 328 20.29 0.60 4.17
CA ALA A 328 19.54 -0.59 3.77
C ALA A 328 19.77 -1.70 4.81
N GLU A 329 18.76 -1.97 5.63
CA GLU A 329 18.80 -3.09 6.58
C GLU A 329 18.37 -4.38 5.87
N LEU A 330 19.35 -5.23 5.52
CA LEU A 330 19.13 -6.51 4.82
C LEU A 330 18.85 -7.68 5.79
N GLY A 331 18.68 -7.39 7.08
CA GLY A 331 18.10 -8.33 8.03
C GLY A 331 16.67 -8.73 7.67
N PRO A 332 16.15 -9.84 8.25
CA PRO A 332 14.78 -10.24 8.03
C PRO A 332 13.82 -9.19 8.66
N PRO A 333 12.86 -8.64 7.91
CA PRO A 333 11.94 -7.61 8.44
C PRO A 333 11.00 -8.16 9.52
N GLN A 334 10.80 -9.48 9.53
CA GLN A 334 10.10 -10.21 10.58
C GLN A 334 11.03 -11.27 11.16
N LYS A 335 11.14 -11.34 12.49
CA LYS A 335 12.07 -12.27 13.17
C LYS A 335 11.56 -13.71 13.21
N THR A 336 10.24 -13.91 13.22
CA THR A 336 9.62 -15.24 13.32
C THR A 336 8.31 -15.34 12.55
N THR A 337 7.98 -16.51 12.03
CA THR A 337 6.65 -16.81 11.47
C THR A 337 6.07 -18.08 12.08
N LYS A 338 4.73 -18.18 12.16
CA LYS A 338 4.03 -19.39 12.63
C LYS A 338 3.93 -20.39 11.49
N LEU A 339 4.40 -21.61 11.71
CA LEU A 339 4.37 -22.70 10.72
C LEU A 339 3.03 -23.46 10.71
N ASN A 340 2.31 -23.49 11.83
CA ASN A 340 1.05 -24.25 11.93
C ASN A 340 0.14 -23.72 13.05
N ARG A 341 -1.10 -24.21 13.05
CA ARG A 341 -2.11 -23.90 14.10
C ARG A 341 -1.69 -24.39 15.50
N ARG A 342 -0.76 -25.35 15.61
CA ARG A 342 -0.20 -25.84 16.88
C ARG A 342 0.86 -24.91 17.49
N GLY A 343 1.16 -23.79 16.83
CA GLY A 343 2.01 -22.73 17.39
C GLY A 343 3.51 -22.90 17.18
N ARG A 344 3.96 -23.86 16.36
CA ARG A 344 5.38 -24.00 16.02
C ARG A 344 5.83 -22.75 15.26
N THR A 345 6.92 -22.12 15.69
CA THR A 345 7.50 -20.93 15.05
C THR A 345 8.79 -21.27 14.32
N LEU A 346 9.03 -20.59 13.20
CA LEU A 346 10.31 -20.59 12.49
C LEU A 346 11.00 -19.25 12.75
N LYS A 347 12.23 -19.28 13.25
CA LYS A 347 13.10 -18.10 13.28
C LYS A 347 13.57 -17.81 11.86
N ILE A 348 13.24 -16.63 11.35
CA ILE A 348 13.66 -16.18 10.04
C ILE A 348 15.07 -15.61 10.20
N THR A 349 16.01 -16.06 9.37
CA THR A 349 17.38 -15.55 9.33
C THR A 349 17.69 -15.07 7.92
N THR A 350 18.64 -14.14 7.77
CA THR A 350 19.09 -13.71 6.44
C THR A 350 19.57 -14.89 5.60
N ALA A 351 20.20 -15.90 6.23
CA ALA A 351 20.62 -17.13 5.54
C ALA A 351 19.44 -17.86 4.88
N LEU A 352 18.30 -17.99 5.58
CA LEU A 352 17.08 -18.59 5.02
C LEU A 352 16.53 -17.77 3.86
N LEU A 353 16.59 -16.44 3.93
CA LEU A 353 16.13 -15.56 2.86
C LEU A 353 17.02 -15.67 1.62
N VAL A 354 18.34 -15.72 1.79
CA VAL A 354 19.28 -15.93 0.68
C VAL A 354 19.06 -17.31 0.05
N GLN A 355 18.92 -18.37 0.85
CA GLN A 355 18.63 -19.73 0.35
C GLN A 355 17.32 -19.78 -0.43
N GLY A 356 16.25 -19.23 0.15
CA GLY A 356 14.90 -19.28 -0.44
C GLY A 356 14.75 -18.43 -1.70
N SER A 357 15.40 -17.27 -1.74
CA SER A 357 15.32 -16.32 -2.86
C SER A 357 16.32 -16.64 -3.96
N CYS A 358 17.57 -16.92 -3.59
CA CYS A 358 18.71 -16.98 -4.53
C CYS A 358 19.24 -18.40 -4.77
N GLY A 359 18.78 -19.41 -4.02
CA GLY A 359 19.25 -20.78 -4.16
C GLY A 359 20.67 -21.05 -3.64
N ILE A 360 21.29 -20.09 -2.94
CA ILE A 360 22.65 -20.25 -2.40
C ILE A 360 22.58 -21.11 -1.14
N GLY A 361 23.06 -22.36 -1.23
CA GLY A 361 22.94 -23.32 -0.12
C GLY A 361 23.68 -22.96 1.17
N LYS A 362 24.84 -22.28 1.09
CA LYS A 362 25.67 -21.89 2.25
C LYS A 362 26.08 -20.41 2.16
N PRO A 363 25.14 -19.49 2.43
CA PRO A 363 25.33 -18.07 2.13
C PRO A 363 26.37 -17.39 3.02
N PHE A 364 26.38 -17.68 4.32
CA PHE A 364 27.28 -17.04 5.29
C PHE A 364 28.25 -18.02 5.92
N GLY A 365 29.47 -17.55 6.20
CA GLY A 365 30.53 -18.31 6.85
C GLY A 365 30.16 -18.72 8.26
N ASP A 366 30.70 -19.85 8.71
CA ASP A 366 30.59 -20.23 10.12
C ASP A 366 31.44 -19.30 10.98
N GLU A 367 30.82 -18.69 12.00
CA GLU A 367 31.44 -17.70 12.86
C GLU A 367 32.67 -18.25 13.60
N LYS A 368 32.63 -19.52 14.05
CA LYS A 368 33.77 -20.14 14.73
C LYS A 368 34.95 -20.31 13.78
N LYS A 369 34.70 -20.75 12.54
CA LYS A 369 35.75 -20.85 11.52
C LYS A 369 36.36 -19.50 11.15
N LEU A 370 35.54 -18.46 11.02
CA LEU A 370 36.03 -17.10 10.76
C LEU A 370 36.90 -16.60 11.92
N ALA A 371 36.49 -16.87 13.17
CA ALA A 371 37.27 -16.56 14.35
C ALA A 371 38.60 -17.33 14.40
N GLU A 372 38.61 -18.61 14.02
CA GLU A 372 39.83 -19.40 13.90
C GLU A 372 40.79 -18.85 12.84
N PHE A 373 40.29 -18.48 11.65
CA PHE A 373 41.13 -17.87 10.62
C PHE A 373 41.77 -16.58 11.11
N LEU A 374 41.00 -15.76 11.83
CA LEU A 374 41.49 -14.51 12.40
C LEU A 374 42.54 -14.77 13.50
N ALA A 375 42.31 -15.73 14.39
CA ALA A 375 43.22 -16.08 15.48
C ALA A 375 44.53 -16.68 14.98
N LYS A 376 44.48 -17.50 13.92
CA LYS A 376 45.65 -18.15 13.30
C LYS A 376 46.38 -17.26 12.27
N GLY A 377 45.89 -16.06 12.01
CA GLY A 377 46.46 -15.17 10.98
C GLY A 377 46.27 -15.68 9.55
N GLU A 378 45.29 -16.56 9.29
CA GLU A 378 45.00 -17.11 7.96
C GLU A 378 44.21 -16.10 7.10
N LEU A 379 44.80 -14.93 6.86
CA LEU A 379 44.11 -13.76 6.31
C LEU A 379 43.52 -14.01 4.91
N THR A 380 44.19 -14.83 4.08
CA THR A 380 43.67 -15.19 2.75
C THR A 380 42.36 -15.97 2.84
N LYS A 381 42.24 -16.91 3.78
CA LYS A 381 41.00 -17.69 3.98
C LYS A 381 39.90 -16.80 4.55
N LEU A 382 40.25 -15.89 5.47
CA LEU A 382 39.33 -14.91 6.03
C LEU A 382 38.75 -13.99 4.94
N ARG A 383 39.60 -13.35 4.12
CA ARG A 383 39.17 -12.47 3.01
C ARG A 383 38.25 -13.19 2.04
N ARG A 384 38.67 -14.37 1.55
CA ARG A 384 37.88 -15.17 0.61
C ARG A 384 36.50 -15.54 1.17
N ARG A 385 36.40 -15.78 2.47
CA ARG A 385 35.10 -16.07 3.11
C ARG A 385 34.23 -14.82 3.23
N LEU A 386 34.79 -13.67 3.64
CA LEU A 386 34.06 -12.41 3.70
C LEU A 386 33.58 -11.95 2.31
N GLU A 387 34.39 -12.16 1.26
CA GLU A 387 33.99 -11.95 -0.13
C GLU A 387 32.80 -12.84 -0.53
N ALA A 388 32.79 -14.10 -0.11
CA ALA A 388 31.66 -15.00 -0.35
C ALA A 388 30.39 -14.56 0.41
N ASP A 389 30.56 -14.04 1.63
CA ASP A 389 29.46 -13.53 2.46
C ASP A 389 28.84 -12.28 1.83
N VAL A 390 29.65 -11.31 1.39
CA VAL A 390 29.14 -10.10 0.74
C VAL A 390 28.51 -10.39 -0.63
N LYS A 391 29.02 -11.38 -1.38
CA LYS A 391 28.36 -11.87 -2.62
C LYS A 391 26.99 -12.46 -2.36
N SER A 392 26.83 -13.20 -1.26
CA SER A 392 25.54 -13.77 -0.87
C SER A 392 24.55 -12.68 -0.44
N LEU A 393 25.06 -11.65 0.23
CA LEU A 393 24.28 -10.46 0.59
C LEU A 393 23.86 -9.66 -0.65
N TYR A 394 24.77 -9.50 -1.61
CA TYR A 394 24.50 -8.84 -2.89
C TYR A 394 23.43 -9.56 -3.70
N ALA A 395 23.47 -10.89 -3.76
CA ALA A 395 22.41 -11.67 -4.41
C ALA A 395 21.03 -11.41 -3.78
N LEU A 396 20.95 -11.32 -2.44
CA LEU A 396 19.70 -10.98 -1.75
C LEU A 396 19.25 -9.55 -2.03
N TYR A 397 20.20 -8.60 -2.03
CA TYR A 397 19.94 -7.19 -2.32
C TYR A 397 19.31 -7.02 -3.70
N GLU A 398 19.95 -7.56 -4.74
CA GLU A 398 19.50 -7.49 -6.13
C GLU A 398 18.19 -8.25 -6.35
N TYR A 399 18.03 -9.43 -5.74
CA TYR A 399 16.75 -10.14 -5.77
C TYR A 399 15.63 -9.27 -5.19
N GLY A 400 15.88 -8.66 -4.03
CA GLY A 400 14.95 -7.73 -3.40
C GLY A 400 14.60 -6.56 -4.32
N ARG A 401 15.60 -5.87 -4.89
CA ARG A 401 15.38 -4.73 -5.80
C ARG A 401 14.57 -5.12 -7.03
N LEU A 402 14.89 -6.25 -7.64
CA LEU A 402 14.22 -6.71 -8.83
C LEU A 402 12.76 -7.12 -8.56
N HIS A 403 12.46 -7.66 -7.39
CA HIS A 403 11.15 -8.25 -7.09
C HIS A 403 10.28 -7.45 -6.12
N GLY A 404 10.83 -6.49 -5.39
CA GLY A 404 10.20 -5.80 -4.26
C GLY A 404 9.97 -6.70 -3.02
N VAL A 405 10.35 -7.98 -3.11
CA VAL A 405 10.13 -9.01 -2.09
C VAL A 405 11.29 -9.99 -2.07
N VAL A 406 11.46 -10.68 -0.94
CA VAL A 406 12.32 -11.86 -0.79
C VAL A 406 11.47 -13.08 -0.43
N ARG A 407 11.98 -14.27 -0.69
CA ARG A 407 11.27 -15.54 -0.45
C ARG A 407 11.78 -16.23 0.79
N LEU A 408 10.84 -16.65 1.64
CA LEU A 408 11.08 -17.59 2.72
C LEU A 408 10.60 -18.97 2.28
N ARG A 409 11.54 -19.87 1.97
CA ARG A 409 11.24 -21.26 1.62
C ARG A 409 11.75 -22.20 2.71
N TRP A 410 10.85 -22.99 3.29
CA TRP A 410 11.20 -23.98 4.32
C TRP A 410 10.23 -25.15 4.35
N GLY A 411 10.66 -26.31 3.84
CA GLY A 411 9.78 -27.47 3.68
C GLY A 411 8.61 -27.14 2.74
N PHE A 412 7.40 -27.11 3.28
CA PHE A 412 6.18 -26.74 2.53
C PHE A 412 5.90 -25.22 2.51
N LEU A 413 6.63 -24.44 3.31
CA LEU A 413 6.43 -23.00 3.40
C LEU A 413 7.07 -22.29 2.20
N ASP A 414 6.33 -21.41 1.55
CA ASP A 414 6.82 -20.55 0.47
C ASP A 414 6.12 -19.19 0.54
N GLU A 415 6.69 -18.30 1.35
CA GLU A 415 6.13 -16.98 1.65
C GLU A 415 6.91 -15.86 0.96
N ARG A 416 6.21 -14.80 0.59
CA ARG A 416 6.81 -13.56 0.10
C ARG A 416 6.85 -12.54 1.23
N ILE A 417 8.05 -12.04 1.51
CA ILE A 417 8.29 -11.04 2.53
C ILE A 417 8.73 -9.75 1.82
N PRO A 418 8.14 -8.58 2.13
CA PRO A 418 8.58 -7.31 1.56
C PRO A 418 10.08 -7.09 1.75
N ALA A 419 10.75 -6.49 0.76
CA ALA A 419 12.15 -6.07 0.87
C ALA A 419 12.19 -4.58 1.29
N PRO A 420 12.30 -4.26 2.60
CA PRO A 420 12.15 -2.89 3.09
C PRO A 420 13.24 -1.93 2.59
N TRP A 421 14.36 -2.46 2.09
CA TRP A 421 15.45 -1.67 1.51
C TRP A 421 15.19 -1.20 0.08
N VAL A 422 14.04 -1.54 -0.52
CA VAL A 422 13.67 -1.16 -1.88
C VAL A 422 12.59 -0.09 -1.83
N HIS A 423 12.86 1.05 -2.46
CA HIS A 423 11.86 2.10 -2.54
C HIS A 423 10.79 1.76 -3.61
N HIS A 424 9.53 2.10 -3.34
CA HIS A 424 8.40 1.78 -4.24
C HIS A 424 8.44 2.50 -5.61
N ASP A 425 9.24 3.57 -5.71
CA ASP A 425 9.47 4.30 -6.96
C ASP A 425 10.65 3.74 -7.77
N GLU A 426 11.47 2.86 -7.19
CA GLU A 426 12.50 2.16 -7.97
C GLU A 426 11.82 1.15 -8.92
N PRO A 427 12.29 1.03 -10.18
CA PRO A 427 11.70 0.12 -11.14
C PRO A 427 11.93 -1.34 -10.72
N VAL A 428 10.84 -2.09 -10.60
CA VAL A 428 10.89 -3.54 -10.37
C VAL A 428 10.77 -4.30 -11.70
N LEU A 429 10.94 -5.62 -11.68
CA LEU A 429 10.87 -6.48 -12.87
C LEU A 429 9.61 -6.26 -13.71
N TYR A 430 8.47 -5.95 -13.08
CA TYR A 430 7.25 -5.62 -13.80
C TYR A 430 7.40 -4.33 -14.63
N ASP A 431 7.96 -3.27 -14.05
CA ASP A 431 8.20 -1.99 -14.73
C ASP A 431 9.19 -2.15 -15.89
N ILE A 432 10.26 -2.92 -15.65
CA ILE A 432 11.28 -3.23 -16.66
C ILE A 432 10.64 -4.02 -17.82
N LYS A 433 9.85 -5.05 -17.51
CA LYS A 433 9.12 -5.85 -18.51
C LYS A 433 8.17 -5.01 -19.35
N ARG A 434 7.38 -4.17 -18.68
CA ARG A 434 6.42 -3.28 -19.32
C ARG A 434 7.13 -2.27 -20.23
N SER A 435 8.26 -1.73 -19.79
CA SER A 435 9.06 -0.79 -20.57
C SER A 435 9.70 -1.45 -21.79
N ALA A 436 10.29 -2.64 -21.63
CA ALA A 436 10.87 -3.40 -22.74
C ALA A 436 9.83 -3.76 -23.80
N LEU A 437 8.63 -4.19 -23.37
CA LEU A 437 7.50 -4.46 -24.26
C LEU A 437 7.08 -3.20 -25.04
N ALA A 438 7.00 -2.05 -24.37
CA ALA A 438 6.65 -0.79 -25.00
C ALA A 438 7.70 -0.31 -26.02
N MET A 439 8.98 -0.59 -25.76
CA MET A 439 10.11 -0.27 -26.64
C MET A 439 10.36 -1.34 -27.72
N ASN A 440 9.61 -2.45 -27.69
CA ASN A 440 9.83 -3.61 -28.57
C ASN A 440 11.27 -4.14 -28.54
N VAL A 441 11.86 -4.21 -27.35
CA VAL A 441 13.21 -4.75 -27.12
C VAL A 441 13.15 -6.02 -26.26
N PRO A 442 14.04 -7.01 -26.49
CA PRO A 442 14.16 -8.16 -25.61
C PRO A 442 14.71 -7.74 -24.23
N LEU A 443 14.35 -8.51 -23.20
CA LEU A 443 14.81 -8.34 -21.81
C LEU A 443 16.08 -9.13 -21.51
#